data_AF-A0A6C0EWJ0-F1
#
_entry.id   AF-A0A6C0EWJ0-F1
#
_cell.length_a   1.000
_cell.length_b   1.000
_cell.length_c   1.000
_cell.angle_alpha   90.00
_cell.angle_beta   90.00
_cell.angle_gamma   90.00
#
_symmetry.space_group_name_H-M   'P 1'
#
loop_
_entity.id
_entity.type
_entity.pdbx_description
1 polymer ?
#
loop_
_entity_poly.entity_id
_entity_poly.type
_entity_poly.pdbx_seq_one_letter_code
_entity_poly.pdbx_strand_id
1 'polypeptide(L)'
;MEEIKSSNTRISLIDEDIINGVENDVLLKDKIKNITLNKFSQKKIYHLLWHIFHSFSVVYPEEPTEEEQSRTKNFINKIATHLSIICYSCSRNKDTLIKTYDIDLAVSSRLNIIDFFCNYHKEVNIKYRPSIININAKYEPDLYTTDFIIKRYMNDDYISFIESNYNLNLYKLFQSNTMGSFFQLFYDFTKQFYRLEADKYDLQINLKVRLPH
;
A
#
# COMPACT_ATOMS: atom_id res chain seq x y z
N MET A 1 26.41 35.89 -44.68
CA MET A 1 26.30 35.21 -43.37
C MET A 1 24.99 34.46 -43.43
N GLU A 2 25.04 33.19 -43.84
CA GLU A 2 23.84 32.34 -43.95
C GLU A 2 23.41 31.89 -42.56
N GLU A 3 22.15 32.17 -42.22
CA GLU A 3 21.51 31.65 -41.02
C GLU A 3 21.34 30.13 -41.16
N ILE A 4 22.05 29.39 -40.32
CA ILE A 4 21.80 27.97 -40.10
C ILE A 4 20.44 27.85 -39.40
N LYS A 5 19.40 27.52 -40.16
CA LYS A 5 18.13 27.05 -39.59
C LYS A 5 18.39 25.72 -38.89
N SER A 6 18.42 25.77 -37.55
CA SER A 6 18.34 24.60 -36.68
C SER A 6 17.09 23.79 -37.02
N SER A 7 17.27 22.61 -37.63
CA SER A 7 16.19 21.64 -37.79
C SER A 7 15.89 21.04 -36.42
N ASN A 8 14.78 21.45 -35.81
CA ASN A 8 14.19 20.73 -34.68
C ASN A 8 13.64 19.38 -35.17
N THR A 9 14.53 18.42 -35.41
CA THR A 9 14.14 17.03 -35.63
C THR A 9 13.84 16.43 -34.26
N ARG A 10 12.60 16.58 -33.81
CA ARG A 10 12.11 15.89 -32.61
C ARG A 10 11.93 14.42 -33.00
N ILE A 11 12.88 13.59 -32.61
CA ILE A 11 12.86 12.14 -32.82
C ILE A 11 11.63 11.56 -32.12
N SER A 12 10.59 11.18 -32.87
CA SER A 12 9.44 10.40 -32.38
C SER A 12 9.60 8.89 -32.62
N LEU A 13 10.81 8.44 -32.98
CA LEU A 13 11.11 7.03 -33.30
C LEU A 13 11.12 6.12 -32.06
N ILE A 14 11.20 6.68 -30.84
CA ILE A 14 11.30 5.90 -29.61
C ILE A 14 9.99 5.15 -29.31
N ASP A 15 8.84 5.70 -29.68
CA ASP A 15 7.54 5.15 -29.27
C ASP A 15 7.09 3.98 -30.18
N GLU A 16 7.22 4.11 -31.51
CA GLU A 16 6.83 3.07 -32.47
C GLU A 16 7.79 1.88 -32.49
N ASP A 17 9.10 2.11 -32.39
CA ASP A 17 10.09 1.03 -32.35
C ASP A 17 9.99 0.24 -31.04
N ILE A 18 9.65 0.90 -29.92
CA ILE A 18 9.34 0.19 -28.66
C ILE A 18 8.06 -0.62 -28.80
N ILE A 19 6.98 -0.08 -29.40
CA ILE A 19 5.74 -0.84 -29.61
C ILE A 19 6.02 -2.07 -30.47
N ASN A 20 6.64 -1.89 -31.63
CA ASN A 20 7.00 -3.00 -32.51
C ASN A 20 7.91 -4.01 -31.81
N GLY A 21 8.88 -3.54 -31.02
CA GLY A 21 9.73 -4.42 -30.21
C GLY A 21 8.92 -5.23 -29.20
N VAL A 22 7.96 -4.62 -28.50
CA VAL A 22 7.15 -5.30 -27.48
C VAL A 22 6.08 -6.21 -28.09
N GLU A 23 5.51 -5.86 -29.23
CA GLU A 23 4.50 -6.69 -29.90
C GLU A 23 5.12 -7.93 -30.55
N ASN A 24 6.34 -7.82 -31.08
CA ASN A 24 7.00 -8.90 -31.79
C ASN A 24 7.98 -9.73 -30.93
N ASP A 25 8.40 -9.24 -29.76
CA ASP A 25 9.21 -9.98 -28.79
C ASP A 25 8.38 -10.41 -27.58
N VAL A 26 7.96 -11.68 -27.59
CA VAL A 26 7.19 -12.31 -26.51
C VAL A 26 7.90 -12.21 -25.16
N LEU A 27 9.23 -12.37 -25.13
CA LEU A 27 10.01 -12.30 -23.89
C LEU A 27 10.07 -10.88 -23.33
N LEU A 28 10.18 -9.87 -24.20
CA LEU A 28 10.12 -8.47 -23.81
C LEU A 28 8.72 -8.10 -23.30
N LYS A 29 7.67 -8.54 -24.01
CA LYS A 29 6.27 -8.36 -23.60
C LYS A 29 6.00 -8.93 -22.21
N ASP A 30 6.45 -10.15 -21.96
CA ASP A 30 6.31 -10.82 -20.67
C ASP A 30 7.08 -10.10 -19.56
N LYS A 31 8.31 -9.61 -19.84
CA LYS A 31 9.08 -8.81 -18.88
C LYS A 31 8.35 -7.51 -18.50
N ILE A 32 7.84 -6.78 -19.49
CA ILE A 32 7.10 -5.53 -19.24
C ILE A 32 5.79 -5.80 -18.49
N LYS A 33 5.07 -6.85 -18.88
CA LYS A 33 3.86 -7.32 -18.19
C LYS A 33 4.17 -7.61 -16.73
N ASN A 34 5.19 -8.41 -16.46
CA ASN A 34 5.58 -8.77 -15.10
C ASN A 34 6.01 -7.55 -14.29
N ILE A 35 6.82 -6.65 -14.83
CA ILE A 35 7.23 -5.42 -14.12
C ILE A 35 6.03 -4.54 -13.77
N THR A 36 5.11 -4.36 -14.72
CA THR A 36 3.93 -3.50 -14.55
C THR A 36 2.95 -4.11 -13.55
N LEU A 37 2.63 -5.39 -13.70
CA LEU A 37 1.74 -6.12 -12.79
C LEU A 37 2.33 -6.21 -11.38
N ASN A 38 3.64 -6.43 -11.24
CA ASN A 38 4.30 -6.42 -9.93
C ASN A 38 4.11 -5.06 -9.23
N LYS A 39 4.31 -3.93 -9.92
CA LYS A 39 4.08 -2.60 -9.33
C LYS A 39 2.61 -2.36 -8.98
N PHE A 40 1.69 -2.81 -9.82
CA PHE A 40 0.26 -2.68 -9.58
C PHE A 40 -0.20 -3.50 -8.37
N SER A 41 0.14 -4.79 -8.34
CA SER A 41 -0.16 -5.70 -7.22
C SER A 41 0.50 -5.26 -5.93
N GLN A 42 1.72 -4.71 -6.00
CA GLN A 42 2.41 -4.14 -4.85
C GLN A 42 1.61 -2.98 -4.23
N LYS A 43 1.06 -2.06 -5.05
CA LYS A 43 0.19 -0.99 -4.54
C LYS A 43 -1.07 -1.55 -3.87
N LYS A 44 -1.71 -2.57 -4.48
CA LYS A 44 -2.88 -3.23 -3.87
C LYS A 44 -2.54 -3.83 -2.49
N ILE A 45 -1.41 -4.52 -2.36
CA ILE A 45 -0.95 -5.10 -1.10
C ILE A 45 -0.71 -4.00 -0.05
N TYR A 46 -0.11 -2.88 -0.43
CA TYR A 46 0.11 -1.76 0.50
C TYR A 46 -1.19 -1.17 1.00
N HIS A 47 -2.18 -0.99 0.12
CA HIS A 47 -3.52 -0.53 0.53
C HIS A 47 -4.23 -1.56 1.41
N LEU A 48 -4.13 -2.85 1.07
CA LEU A 48 -4.70 -3.92 1.89
C LEU A 48 -4.11 -3.93 3.30
N LEU A 49 -2.81 -3.73 3.45
CA LEU A 49 -2.19 -3.66 4.77
C LEU A 49 -2.77 -2.52 5.63
N TRP A 50 -2.97 -1.35 5.04
CA TRP A 50 -3.65 -0.24 5.74
C TRP A 50 -5.08 -0.59 6.12
N HIS A 51 -5.81 -1.26 5.23
CA HIS A 51 -7.16 -1.72 5.54
C HIS A 51 -7.19 -2.71 6.71
N ILE A 52 -6.20 -3.60 6.80
CA ILE A 52 -6.06 -4.53 7.92
C ILE A 52 -5.79 -3.79 9.22
N PHE A 53 -4.84 -2.83 9.23
CA PHE A 53 -4.52 -2.05 10.43
C PHE A 53 -5.73 -1.24 10.94
N HIS A 54 -6.45 -0.58 10.03
CA HIS A 54 -7.64 0.16 10.41
C HIS A 54 -8.79 -0.77 10.85
N SER A 55 -8.99 -1.91 10.18
CA SER A 55 -9.98 -2.91 10.62
C SER A 55 -9.66 -3.44 12.02
N PHE A 56 -8.38 -3.75 12.29
CA PHE A 56 -7.89 -4.16 13.61
C PHE A 56 -8.20 -3.11 14.68
N SER A 57 -7.86 -1.84 14.41
CA SER A 57 -8.08 -0.75 15.37
C SER A 57 -9.54 -0.55 15.74
N VAL A 58 -10.45 -0.84 14.82
CA VAL A 58 -11.89 -0.67 15.01
C VAL A 58 -12.52 -1.80 15.84
N VAL A 59 -12.02 -3.03 15.71
CA VAL A 59 -12.48 -4.16 16.53
C VAL A 59 -11.76 -4.27 17.87
N TYR A 60 -10.73 -3.47 18.09
CA TYR A 60 -10.03 -3.39 19.37
C TYR A 60 -11.01 -3.00 20.51
N PRO A 61 -10.86 -3.51 21.75
CA PRO A 61 -11.78 -3.18 22.83
C PRO A 61 -11.80 -1.69 23.18
N GLU A 62 -12.95 -1.17 23.62
CA GLU A 62 -13.02 0.19 24.19
C GLU A 62 -12.17 0.27 25.47
N GLU A 63 -12.28 -0.77 26.30
CA GLU A 63 -11.54 -0.96 27.54
C GLU A 63 -10.71 -2.25 27.46
N PRO A 64 -9.52 -2.21 26.85
CA PRO A 64 -8.68 -3.39 26.67
C PRO A 64 -8.04 -3.84 27.99
N THR A 65 -7.99 -5.15 28.20
CA THR A 65 -7.25 -5.77 29.31
C THR A 65 -5.74 -5.52 29.19
N GLU A 66 -4.99 -5.63 30.30
CA GLU A 66 -3.53 -5.52 30.28
C GLU A 66 -2.86 -6.49 29.30
N GLU A 67 -3.43 -7.69 29.16
CA GLU A 67 -2.94 -8.70 28.22
C GLU A 67 -3.15 -8.25 26.76
N GLU A 68 -4.31 -7.71 26.42
CA GLU A 68 -4.60 -7.17 25.09
C GLU A 68 -3.72 -5.96 24.76
N GLN A 69 -3.52 -5.06 25.72
CA GLN A 69 -2.61 -3.92 25.60
C GLN A 69 -1.17 -4.38 25.34
N SER A 70 -0.68 -5.33 26.13
CA SER A 70 0.67 -5.90 25.99
C SER A 70 0.87 -6.59 24.63
N ARG A 71 -0.10 -7.39 24.18
CA ARG A 71 -0.07 -8.04 22.86
C ARG A 71 -0.05 -7.02 21.72
N THR A 72 -0.84 -5.96 21.84
CA THR A 72 -0.96 -4.91 20.83
C THR A 72 0.28 -4.02 20.78
N LYS A 73 0.88 -3.69 21.93
CA LYS A 73 2.17 -3.00 22.01
C LYS A 73 3.27 -3.79 21.30
N ASN A 74 3.32 -5.10 21.54
CA ASN A 74 4.23 -5.99 20.84
C ASN A 74 3.99 -6.03 19.33
N PHE A 75 2.73 -5.96 18.88
CA PHE A 75 2.39 -5.87 17.46
C PHE A 75 2.90 -4.56 16.83
N ILE A 76 2.60 -3.41 17.44
CA ILE A 76 3.04 -2.10 16.94
C ILE A 76 4.57 -2.05 16.83
N ASN A 77 5.28 -2.53 17.85
CA ASN A 77 6.75 -2.60 17.81
C ASN A 77 7.28 -3.54 16.71
N LYS A 78 6.54 -4.61 16.38
CA LYS A 78 6.88 -5.49 15.26
C LYS A 78 6.67 -4.83 13.90
N ILE A 79 5.74 -3.89 13.73
CA ILE A 79 5.61 -3.11 12.49
C ILE A 79 6.96 -2.45 12.15
N ALA A 80 7.60 -1.78 13.12
CA ALA A 80 8.87 -1.10 12.93
C ALA A 80 10.03 -2.02 12.49
N THR A 81 9.94 -3.33 12.73
CA THR A 81 11.01 -4.30 12.48
C THR A 81 10.70 -5.30 11.36
N HIS A 82 9.43 -5.62 11.11
CA HIS A 82 8.97 -6.68 10.23
C HIS A 82 8.23 -6.17 8.98
N LEU A 83 7.96 -4.87 8.86
CA LEU A 83 7.37 -4.30 7.64
C LEU A 83 8.25 -4.53 6.41
N SER A 84 9.55 -4.81 6.59
CA SER A 84 10.51 -5.22 5.56
C SER A 84 10.05 -6.42 4.74
N ILE A 85 9.37 -7.35 5.40
CA ILE A 85 8.89 -8.60 4.83
C ILE A 85 7.85 -8.31 3.74
N ILE A 86 7.11 -7.21 3.89
CA ILE A 86 6.04 -6.78 2.97
C ILE A 86 6.55 -5.71 2.00
N CYS A 87 7.39 -4.81 2.49
CA CYS A 87 7.90 -3.66 1.77
C CYS A 87 9.34 -3.36 2.20
N TYR A 88 10.30 -3.86 1.40
CA TYR A 88 11.73 -3.67 1.66
C TYR A 88 12.16 -2.19 1.70
N SER A 89 11.50 -1.31 0.94
CA SER A 89 11.74 0.14 1.00
C SER A 89 11.14 0.79 2.26
N CYS A 90 10.09 0.21 2.83
CA CYS A 90 9.43 0.73 4.03
C CYS A 90 10.29 0.48 5.27
N SER A 91 10.99 -0.64 5.36
CA SER A 91 11.86 -0.97 6.51
C SER A 91 13.25 -0.34 6.53
N ARG A 92 13.73 0.17 5.39
CA ARG A 92 14.99 0.93 5.35
C ARG A 92 14.89 2.24 6.10
N ASN A 93 13.69 2.64 6.49
CA ASN A 93 13.45 3.72 7.41
C ASN A 93 13.24 3.14 8.80
N LYS A 94 14.13 3.50 9.74
CA LYS A 94 13.82 3.39 11.17
C LYS A 94 12.49 4.12 11.35
N ASP A 95 11.44 3.39 11.70
CA ASP A 95 10.11 3.96 11.83
C ASP A 95 10.12 4.97 12.98
N THR A 96 10.33 6.25 12.64
CA THR A 96 10.60 7.30 13.62
C THR A 96 9.37 7.57 14.45
N LEU A 97 8.17 7.48 13.85
CA LEU A 97 6.92 7.64 14.56
C LEU A 97 6.79 6.58 15.64
N ILE A 98 6.93 5.29 15.30
CA ILE A 98 6.75 4.21 16.29
C ILE A 98 7.75 4.35 17.46
N LYS A 99 8.95 4.86 17.19
CA LYS A 99 9.98 5.06 18.23
C LYS A 99 9.71 6.24 19.16
N THR A 100 8.99 7.26 18.70
CA THR A 100 8.73 8.49 19.48
C THR A 100 7.30 8.59 19.99
N TYR A 101 6.39 7.78 19.46
CA TYR A 101 4.99 7.76 19.87
C TYR A 101 4.83 7.09 21.24
N ASP A 102 3.93 7.61 22.07
CA ASP A 102 3.56 6.98 23.33
C ASP A 102 2.70 5.73 23.04
N ILE A 103 3.36 4.57 22.95
CA ILE A 103 2.68 3.31 22.62
C ILE A 103 1.76 2.85 23.74
N ASP A 104 2.04 3.21 25.01
CA ASP A 104 1.15 2.88 26.12
C ASP A 104 -0.16 3.66 26.01
N LEU A 105 -0.09 4.94 25.64
CA LEU A 105 -1.28 5.71 25.28
C LEU A 105 -1.99 5.10 24.06
N ALA A 106 -1.26 4.76 23.00
CA ALA A 106 -1.84 4.20 21.77
C ALA A 106 -2.72 2.98 22.03
N VAL A 107 -2.31 2.08 22.92
CA VAL A 107 -3.02 0.81 23.16
C VAL A 107 -4.06 0.88 24.28
N SER A 108 -4.19 2.02 24.97
CA SER A 108 -5.07 2.14 26.14
C SER A 108 -6.57 2.15 25.84
N SER A 109 -6.99 2.36 24.58
CA SER A 109 -8.39 2.31 24.16
C SER A 109 -8.54 2.13 22.65
N ARG A 110 -9.74 1.75 22.19
CA ARG A 110 -10.12 1.74 20.76
C ARG A 110 -9.83 3.07 20.06
N LEU A 111 -10.22 4.18 20.66
CA LEU A 111 -10.06 5.50 20.04
C LEU A 111 -8.58 5.86 19.89
N ASN A 112 -7.76 5.55 20.90
CA ASN A 112 -6.32 5.84 20.86
C ASN A 112 -5.60 4.99 19.82
N ILE A 113 -6.00 3.73 19.62
CA ILE A 113 -5.35 2.89 18.60
C ILE A 113 -5.77 3.29 17.19
N ILE A 114 -7.02 3.73 16.99
CA ILE A 114 -7.46 4.30 15.71
C ILE A 114 -6.63 5.55 15.40
N ASP A 115 -6.51 6.47 16.35
CA ASP A 115 -5.74 7.71 16.19
C ASP A 115 -4.26 7.41 15.89
N PHE A 116 -3.66 6.45 16.58
CA PHE A 116 -2.31 5.98 16.30
C PHE A 116 -2.14 5.57 14.83
N PHE A 117 -3.02 4.72 14.29
CA PHE A 117 -2.91 4.28 12.89
C PHE A 117 -3.22 5.40 11.89
N CYS A 118 -4.11 6.34 12.22
CA CYS A 118 -4.34 7.54 11.41
C CYS A 118 -3.07 8.39 11.31
N ASN A 119 -2.43 8.69 12.45
CA ASN A 119 -1.19 9.45 12.52
C ASN A 119 -0.04 8.73 11.80
N TYR A 120 0.08 7.41 12.00
CA TYR A 120 1.08 6.61 11.32
C TYR A 120 0.91 6.63 9.80
N HIS A 121 -0.32 6.44 9.31
CA HIS A 121 -0.63 6.50 7.88
C HIS A 121 -0.37 7.90 7.32
N LYS A 122 -0.69 8.96 8.07
CA LYS A 122 -0.41 10.35 7.69
C LYS A 122 1.09 10.60 7.52
N GLU A 123 1.92 10.19 8.48
CA GLU A 123 3.38 10.30 8.39
C GLU A 123 3.95 9.55 7.18
N VAL A 124 3.50 8.31 6.92
CA VAL A 124 3.91 7.54 5.74
C VAL A 124 3.53 8.28 4.46
N ASN A 125 2.32 8.83 4.38
CA ASN A 125 1.89 9.58 3.21
C ASN A 125 2.73 10.85 3.01
N ILE A 126 2.99 11.65 4.06
CA ILE A 126 3.83 12.86 3.96
C ILE A 126 5.25 12.51 3.50
N LYS A 127 5.81 11.42 4.02
CA LYS A 127 7.20 11.04 3.74
C LYS A 127 7.41 10.42 2.36
N TYR A 128 6.45 9.64 1.86
CA TYR A 128 6.63 8.83 0.64
C TYR A 128 5.71 9.19 -0.51
N ARG A 129 4.68 10.02 -0.31
CA ARG A 129 4.01 10.67 -1.43
C ARG A 129 4.72 11.99 -1.67
N PRO A 130 5.56 12.11 -2.71
CA PRO A 130 6.00 13.43 -3.13
C PRO A 130 4.75 14.29 -3.34
N SER A 131 4.84 15.58 -3.00
CA SER A 131 3.89 16.58 -3.48
C SER A 131 3.82 16.44 -5.00
N ILE A 132 2.78 15.80 -5.50
CA ILE A 132 2.55 15.67 -6.94
C ILE A 132 2.23 17.08 -7.42
N ILE A 133 3.28 17.83 -7.75
CA ILE A 133 3.22 18.97 -8.64
C ILE A 133 2.66 18.38 -9.94
N ASN A 134 1.44 18.79 -10.29
CA ASN A 134 0.68 18.41 -11.48
C ASN A 134 0.13 16.97 -11.52
N ILE A 135 -1.12 16.81 -11.05
CA ILE A 135 -2.34 16.47 -11.82
C ILE A 135 -3.35 15.84 -10.83
N ASN A 136 -4.36 16.61 -10.41
CA ASN A 136 -5.67 16.22 -9.88
C ASN A 136 -5.82 15.30 -8.63
N ALA A 137 -4.76 14.81 -8.00
CA ALA A 137 -4.87 14.06 -6.73
C ALA A 137 -4.29 14.88 -5.57
N LYS A 138 -5.08 15.80 -5.02
CA LYS A 138 -4.72 16.50 -3.77
C LYS A 138 -4.79 15.46 -2.65
N TYR A 139 -3.65 15.03 -2.14
CA TYR A 139 -3.63 14.26 -0.90
C TYR A 139 -4.14 15.19 0.20
N GLU A 140 -5.33 14.90 0.73
CA GLU A 140 -5.90 15.64 1.86
C GLU A 140 -5.43 14.97 3.16
N PRO A 141 -4.50 15.60 3.90
CA PRO A 141 -3.92 15.01 5.10
C PRO A 141 -4.93 14.80 6.23
N ASP A 142 -6.11 15.41 6.13
CA ASP A 142 -7.18 15.35 7.12
C ASP A 142 -8.33 14.42 6.69
N LEU A 143 -8.15 13.65 5.61
CA LEU A 143 -9.14 12.68 5.13
C LEU A 143 -9.31 11.50 6.12
N TYR A 144 -8.24 11.10 6.80
CA TYR A 144 -8.20 9.93 7.68
C TYR A 144 -8.38 10.36 9.14
N THR A 145 -9.60 10.78 9.48
CA THR A 145 -9.99 11.04 10.88
C THR A 145 -10.49 9.78 11.56
N THR A 146 -10.53 9.79 12.90
CA THR A 146 -11.14 8.72 13.69
C THR A 146 -12.58 8.43 13.25
N ASP A 147 -13.39 9.48 13.03
CA ASP A 147 -14.78 9.34 12.57
C ASP A 147 -14.87 8.70 11.17
N PHE A 148 -13.96 9.08 10.26
CA PHE A 148 -13.89 8.47 8.93
C PHE A 148 -13.56 6.97 9.03
N ILE A 149 -12.58 6.60 9.86
CA ILE A 149 -12.19 5.20 10.06
C ILE A 149 -13.33 4.40 10.70
N ILE A 150 -13.95 4.91 11.76
CA ILE A 150 -15.09 4.26 12.40
C ILE A 150 -16.21 4.04 11.38
N LYS A 151 -16.62 5.10 10.66
CA LYS A 151 -17.69 5.00 9.66
C LYS A 151 -17.36 3.98 8.58
N ARG A 152 -16.14 4.01 8.03
CA ARG A 152 -15.76 3.15 6.91
C ARG A 152 -15.55 1.68 7.30
N TYR A 153 -15.01 1.40 8.47
CA TYR A 153 -14.63 0.03 8.83
C TYR A 153 -15.63 -0.64 9.79
N MET A 154 -16.47 0.11 10.53
CA MET A 154 -17.58 -0.47 11.30
C MET A 154 -18.85 -0.63 10.46
N ASN A 155 -19.23 0.40 9.70
CA ASN A 155 -20.57 0.41 9.10
C ASN A 155 -20.64 -0.31 7.74
N ASP A 156 -19.53 -0.37 7.01
CA ASP A 156 -19.50 -0.97 5.66
C ASP A 156 -19.10 -2.47 5.67
N ASP A 157 -19.09 -3.13 6.85
CA ASP A 157 -18.65 -4.53 7.04
C ASP A 157 -17.35 -4.87 6.27
N TYR A 158 -16.37 -4.00 6.43
CA TYR A 158 -15.14 -4.07 5.64
C TYR A 158 -14.30 -5.30 5.97
N ILE A 159 -14.50 -5.88 7.16
CA ILE A 159 -13.87 -7.13 7.57
C ILE A 159 -14.36 -8.27 6.69
N SER A 160 -15.67 -8.48 6.56
CA SER A 160 -16.23 -9.50 5.65
C SER A 160 -15.84 -9.26 4.20
N PHE A 161 -15.74 -7.99 3.77
CA PHE A 161 -15.21 -7.66 2.45
C PHE A 161 -13.77 -8.17 2.26
N ILE A 162 -12.88 -7.97 3.24
CA ILE A 162 -11.49 -8.47 3.14
C ILE A 162 -11.45 -10.00 3.16
N GLU A 163 -12.22 -10.63 4.04
CA GLU A 163 -12.26 -12.09 4.13
C GLU A 163 -12.73 -12.72 2.81
N SER A 164 -13.80 -12.19 2.20
CA SER A 164 -14.36 -12.71 0.95
C SER A 164 -13.48 -12.45 -0.28
N ASN A 165 -12.86 -11.27 -0.39
CA ASN A 165 -12.09 -10.89 -1.59
C ASN A 165 -10.64 -11.38 -1.55
N TYR A 166 -10.09 -11.60 -0.36
CA TYR A 166 -8.68 -11.95 -0.19
C TYR A 166 -8.47 -13.30 0.51
N ASN A 167 -9.55 -13.99 0.93
CA ASN A 167 -9.48 -15.24 1.69
C ASN A 167 -8.58 -15.12 2.94
N LEU A 168 -8.66 -13.97 3.61
CA LEU A 168 -7.79 -13.60 4.73
C LEU A 168 -8.66 -13.37 5.97
N ASN A 169 -8.74 -14.37 6.84
CA ASN A 169 -9.59 -14.33 8.04
C ASN A 169 -8.99 -13.39 9.10
N LEU A 170 -9.55 -12.19 9.24
CA LEU A 170 -9.01 -11.15 10.10
C LEU A 170 -9.24 -11.45 11.57
N TYR A 171 -10.37 -12.04 11.92
CA TYR A 171 -10.65 -12.43 13.31
C TYR A 171 -9.63 -13.44 13.82
N LYS A 172 -9.30 -14.47 13.02
CA LYS A 172 -8.28 -15.46 13.34
C LYS A 172 -6.89 -14.83 13.44
N LEU A 173 -6.57 -13.90 12.53
CA LEU A 173 -5.32 -13.14 12.59
C LEU A 173 -5.21 -12.34 13.90
N PHE A 174 -6.30 -11.72 14.35
CA PHE A 174 -6.33 -10.93 15.58
C PHE A 174 -6.32 -11.79 16.85
N GLN A 175 -6.99 -12.96 16.84
CA GLN A 175 -7.14 -13.83 18.02
C GLN A 175 -5.96 -14.79 18.28
N SER A 176 -5.18 -15.16 17.27
CA SER A 176 -4.19 -16.25 17.37
C SER A 176 -2.95 -15.99 18.24
N ASN A 177 -2.90 -14.87 18.99
CA ASN A 177 -1.94 -14.58 20.06
C ASN A 177 -0.43 -14.72 19.78
N THR A 178 -0.03 -14.82 18.51
CA THR A 178 1.32 -14.45 18.10
C THR A 178 1.22 -13.52 16.93
N MET A 179 1.13 -12.20 17.15
CA MET A 179 1.21 -11.21 16.06
C MET A 179 2.54 -11.25 15.26
N GLY A 180 3.46 -12.17 15.57
CA GLY A 180 4.54 -12.58 14.65
C GLY A 180 4.04 -13.49 13.51
N SER A 181 3.06 -14.35 13.77
CA SER A 181 2.35 -15.11 12.73
C SER A 181 1.64 -14.18 11.77
N PHE A 182 1.16 -13.00 12.19
CA PHE A 182 0.55 -12.02 11.30
C PHE A 182 1.45 -11.67 10.11
N PHE A 183 2.69 -11.21 10.36
CA PHE A 183 3.60 -10.79 9.28
C PHE A 183 3.96 -11.97 8.38
N GLN A 184 4.11 -13.16 8.94
CA GLN A 184 4.39 -14.38 8.16
C GLN A 184 3.18 -14.82 7.32
N LEU A 185 1.98 -14.85 7.90
CA LEU A 185 0.73 -15.18 7.21
C LEU A 185 0.43 -14.17 6.11
N PHE A 186 0.61 -12.87 6.40
CA PHE A 186 0.43 -11.83 5.40
C PHE A 186 1.49 -11.94 4.30
N TYR A 187 2.75 -12.27 4.62
CA TYR A 187 3.78 -12.54 3.62
C TYR A 187 3.42 -13.73 2.72
N ASP A 188 2.99 -14.84 3.30
CA ASP A 188 2.57 -16.02 2.54
C ASP A 188 1.35 -15.72 1.67
N PHE A 189 0.41 -14.90 2.16
CA PHE A 189 -0.67 -14.33 1.38
C PHE A 189 -0.12 -13.46 0.23
N THR A 190 0.83 -12.55 0.46
CA THR A 190 1.35 -11.68 -0.61
C THR A 190 1.98 -12.51 -1.75
N LYS A 191 2.71 -13.58 -1.43
CA LYS A 191 3.28 -14.50 -2.42
C LYS A 191 2.21 -15.15 -3.29
N GLN A 192 1.12 -15.61 -2.66
CA GLN A 192 0.00 -16.21 -3.39
C GLN A 192 -0.75 -15.16 -4.21
N PHE A 193 -0.98 -13.98 -3.65
CA PHE A 193 -1.64 -12.86 -4.30
C PHE A 193 -0.90 -12.42 -5.57
N TYR A 194 0.42 -12.27 -5.53
CA TYR A 194 1.21 -11.93 -6.73
C TYR A 194 1.05 -12.97 -7.85
N ARG A 195 1.02 -14.26 -7.49
CA ARG A 195 0.82 -15.34 -8.47
C ARG A 195 -0.57 -15.27 -9.09
N LEU A 196 -1.61 -15.21 -8.27
CA LEU A 196 -3.00 -15.23 -8.73
C LEU A 196 -3.42 -13.95 -9.47
N GLU A 197 -2.92 -12.77 -9.06
CA GLU A 197 -3.24 -11.52 -9.74
C GLU A 197 -2.54 -11.41 -11.09
N ALA A 198 -1.34 -11.96 -11.27
CA ALA A 198 -0.65 -11.92 -12.55
C ALA A 198 -1.46 -12.62 -13.66
N ASP A 199 -2.18 -13.68 -13.31
CA ASP A 199 -2.99 -14.48 -14.25
C ASP A 199 -4.32 -13.81 -14.64
N LYS A 200 -4.79 -12.81 -13.88
CA LYS A 200 -6.06 -12.12 -14.13
C LYS A 200 -5.99 -11.05 -15.20
N TYR A 201 -4.78 -10.57 -15.53
CA TYR A 201 -4.59 -9.43 -16.39
C TYR A 201 -3.81 -9.81 -17.64
N ASP A 202 -4.26 -9.31 -18.78
CA ASP A 202 -3.44 -9.28 -19.98
C ASP A 202 -2.94 -7.87 -20.27
N LEU A 203 -1.72 -7.77 -20.82
CA LEU A 203 -1.10 -6.48 -21.09
C LEU A 203 -1.45 -6.02 -22.50
N GLN A 204 -2.19 -4.92 -22.60
CA GLN A 204 -2.34 -4.15 -23.83
C GLN A 204 -1.64 -2.80 -23.67
N ILE A 205 -0.77 -2.44 -24.61
CA ILE A 205 -0.06 -1.16 -24.62
C ILE A 205 -0.74 -0.27 -25.66
N ASN A 206 -1.32 0.84 -25.21
CA ASN A 206 -1.94 1.84 -26.08
C ASN A 206 -1.28 3.21 -25.82
N LEU A 207 -0.58 3.77 -26.80
CA LEU A 207 -0.05 5.13 -26.68
C LEU A 207 -1.08 6.15 -27.18
N LYS A 208 -1.34 7.19 -26.39
CA LYS A 208 -2.07 8.38 -26.85
C LYS A 208 -1.06 9.33 -27.49
N VAL A 209 -1.07 9.44 -28.81
CA VAL A 209 -0.35 10.50 -29.53
C VAL A 209 -0.91 11.84 -29.07
N ARG A 210 -0.12 12.64 -28.34
CA ARG A 210 -0.46 14.05 -28.10
C ARG A 210 -0.15 14.81 -29.38
N LEU A 211 -1.19 15.17 -30.13
CA LEU A 211 -1.05 16.12 -31.22
C LEU A 211 -0.53 17.45 -30.66
N PRO A 212 0.46 18.09 -31.30
CA PRO A 212 0.94 19.40 -30.89
C PRO A 212 -0.18 20.43 -31.10
N HIS A 213 -0.47 21.21 -30.05
CA HIS A 213 -1.29 22.42 -30.12
C HIS A 213 -0.47 23.58 -30.68
#